data_AF-A0A380BIQ5-F1
#
_entry.id   AF-A0A380BIQ5-F1
#
_cell.length_a   1.000
_cell.length_b   1.000
_cell.length_c   1.000
_cell.angle_alpha   90.00
_cell.angle_beta   90.00
_cell.angle_gamma   90.00
#
_symmetry.space_group_name_H-M   'P 1'
#
loop_
_entity.id
_entity.type
_entity.pdbx_description
1 polymer ?
#
loop_
_entity_poly.entity_id
_entity_poly.type
_entity_poly.pdbx_seq_one_letter_code
_entity_poly.pdbx_strand_id
1 'polypeptide(L)'
;MGFEMFRTSYRVGKQSRIVQLSLLVGSLAFVLYIVNKTFFTKRYDWTFAHYYLNDVLAGILIVAIVNVLAVLSHQRRLLLISLIRILVFTLACGLFWEYVTPLYVTYSVWDPFDVLAYMFGGFCNWCIIRFELRFTRRE
;
A
#
# COMPACT_ATOMS: atom_id res chain seq x y z
N MET A 1 -36.85 4.39 -9.41
CA MET A 1 -36.09 3.12 -9.51
C MET A 1 -34.80 3.24 -10.34
N GLY A 2 -34.79 3.98 -11.46
CA GLY A 2 -33.58 4.13 -12.31
C GLY A 2 -32.40 4.90 -11.68
N PHE A 3 -32.65 5.85 -10.78
CA PHE A 3 -31.59 6.66 -10.15
C PHE A 3 -30.73 5.87 -9.14
N GLU A 4 -31.35 4.93 -8.41
CA GLU A 4 -30.65 4.02 -7.50
C GLU A 4 -29.77 3.03 -8.30
N MET A 5 -30.28 2.51 -9.42
CA MET A 5 -29.57 1.58 -10.31
C MET A 5 -28.34 2.23 -10.98
N PHE A 6 -28.44 3.50 -11.39
CA PHE A 6 -27.29 4.25 -11.90
C PHE A 6 -26.23 4.50 -10.82
N ARG A 7 -26.65 4.77 -9.58
CA ARG A 7 -25.74 4.96 -8.43
C ARG A 7 -24.98 3.69 -8.06
N THR A 8 -25.63 2.54 -8.13
CA THR A 8 -24.97 1.24 -7.89
C THR A 8 -23.99 0.91 -9.01
N SER A 9 -24.37 1.04 -10.28
CA SER A 9 -23.44 0.79 -11.41
C SER A 9 -22.23 1.72 -11.40
N TYR A 10 -22.42 3.02 -11.15
CA TYR A 10 -21.30 3.98 -11.08
C TYR A 10 -20.36 3.70 -9.90
N ARG A 11 -20.90 3.31 -8.73
CA ARG A 11 -20.07 2.89 -7.58
C ARG A 11 -19.29 1.61 -7.88
N VAL A 12 -19.88 0.65 -8.57
CA VAL A 12 -19.24 -0.63 -8.90
C VAL A 12 -18.10 -0.42 -9.91
N GLY A 13 -18.28 0.41 -10.93
CA GLY A 13 -17.22 0.74 -11.90
C GLY A 13 -16.01 1.43 -11.25
N LYS A 14 -16.26 2.44 -10.41
CA LYS A 14 -15.21 3.14 -9.65
C LYS A 14 -14.45 2.21 -8.70
N GLN A 15 -15.13 1.24 -8.09
CA GLN A 15 -14.51 0.27 -7.18
C GLN A 15 -13.66 -0.77 -7.92
N SER A 16 -14.12 -1.24 -9.08
CA SER A 16 -13.36 -2.16 -9.92
C SER A 16 -12.01 -1.56 -10.33
N ARG A 17 -11.99 -0.27 -10.71
CA ARG A 17 -10.75 0.45 -11.02
C ARG A 17 -9.79 0.55 -9.84
N ILE A 18 -10.27 0.85 -8.64
CA ILE A 18 -9.42 0.92 -7.44
C ILE A 18 -8.76 -0.43 -7.14
N VAL A 19 -9.49 -1.54 -7.32
CA VAL A 19 -8.95 -2.88 -7.13
C VAL A 19 -7.93 -3.22 -8.22
N GLN A 20 -8.24 -2.94 -9.49
CA GLN A 20 -7.30 -3.14 -10.61
C GLN A 20 -6.01 -2.35 -10.39
N LEU A 21 -6.12 -1.10 -9.97
CA LEU A 21 -4.98 -0.24 -9.64
C LEU A 21 -4.21 -0.76 -8.43
N SER A 22 -4.89 -1.24 -7.39
CA SER A 22 -4.25 -1.87 -6.22
C SER A 22 -3.50 -3.15 -6.61
N LEU A 23 -4.07 -3.98 -7.49
CA LEU A 23 -3.41 -5.18 -8.02
C LEU A 23 -2.18 -4.81 -8.86
N LEU A 24 -2.29 -3.82 -9.74
CA LEU A 24 -1.19 -3.34 -10.57
C LEU A 24 -0.07 -2.77 -9.71
N VAL A 25 -0.37 -1.86 -8.79
CA VAL A 25 0.62 -1.25 -7.90
C VAL A 25 1.24 -2.30 -6.97
N GLY A 26 0.46 -3.22 -6.42
CA GLY A 26 0.95 -4.30 -5.58
C GLY A 26 1.88 -5.26 -6.33
N SER A 27 1.51 -5.68 -7.53
CA SER A 27 2.35 -6.54 -8.37
C SER A 27 3.64 -5.84 -8.81
N LEU A 28 3.54 -4.56 -9.19
CA LEU A 28 4.72 -3.74 -9.53
C LEU A 28 5.65 -3.60 -8.32
N ALA A 29 5.12 -3.33 -7.13
CA ALA A 29 5.89 -3.24 -5.90
C ALA A 29 6.58 -4.57 -5.56
N PHE A 30 5.90 -5.70 -5.77
CA PHE A 30 6.48 -7.03 -5.58
C PHE A 30 7.61 -7.34 -6.57
N VAL A 31 7.44 -6.99 -7.84
CA VAL A 31 8.50 -7.14 -8.85
C VAL A 31 9.70 -6.25 -8.51
N LEU A 32 9.44 -4.98 -8.14
CA LEU A 32 10.48 -4.05 -7.68
C LEU A 32 11.23 -4.59 -6.47
N TYR A 33 10.54 -5.24 -5.52
CA TYR A 33 11.17 -5.89 -4.38
C TYR A 33 12.12 -7.02 -4.83
N ILE A 34 11.68 -7.89 -5.74
CA ILE A 34 12.53 -8.98 -6.28
C ILE A 34 13.75 -8.39 -6.98
N VAL A 35 13.56 -7.38 -7.83
CA VAL A 35 14.65 -6.71 -8.55
C VAL A 35 15.60 -6.03 -7.57
N ASN A 36 15.09 -5.33 -6.55
CA ASN A 36 15.91 -4.70 -5.52
C ASN A 36 16.80 -5.74 -4.84
N LYS A 37 16.20 -6.84 -4.36
CA LYS A 37 16.90 -7.91 -3.65
C LYS A 37 17.91 -8.68 -4.49
N THR A 38 17.63 -8.85 -5.78
CA THR A 38 18.47 -9.66 -6.68
C THR A 38 19.58 -8.87 -7.36
N PHE A 39 19.31 -7.63 -7.76
CA PHE A 39 20.24 -6.79 -8.52
C PHE A 39 20.89 -5.70 -7.66
N PHE A 40 20.09 -4.86 -6.99
CA PHE A 40 20.62 -3.71 -6.27
C PHE A 40 21.39 -4.15 -5.04
N THR A 41 20.86 -5.11 -4.28
CA THR A 41 21.51 -5.57 -3.05
C THR A 41 22.84 -6.27 -3.30
N LYS A 42 23.03 -6.86 -4.50
CA LYS A 42 24.25 -7.60 -4.86
C LYS A 42 25.27 -6.78 -5.64
N ARG A 43 24.87 -5.67 -6.26
CA ARG A 43 25.70 -4.95 -7.25
C ARG A 43 26.07 -3.52 -6.84
N TYR A 44 25.29 -2.86 -5.99
CA TYR A 44 25.51 -1.48 -5.57
C TYR A 44 25.33 -1.32 -4.06
N ASP A 45 26.33 -0.76 -3.36
CA ASP A 45 26.27 -0.35 -1.94
C ASP A 45 25.38 0.90 -1.74
N TRP A 46 24.18 0.90 -2.31
CA TRP A 46 23.19 1.93 -2.03
C TRP A 46 22.50 1.60 -0.71
N THR A 47 23.04 2.16 0.37
CA THR A 47 22.55 1.99 1.76
C THR A 47 21.03 2.22 1.85
N PHE A 48 20.51 3.26 1.19
CA PHE A 48 19.07 3.55 1.20
C PHE A 48 18.21 2.45 0.55
N ALA A 49 18.69 1.83 -0.53
CA ALA A 49 17.97 0.76 -1.22
C ALA A 49 18.00 -0.56 -0.44
N HIS A 50 19.04 -0.76 0.36
CA HIS A 50 19.19 -1.92 1.24
C HIS A 50 18.23 -1.89 2.43
N TYR A 51 18.16 -0.76 3.13
CA TYR A 51 17.39 -0.64 4.37
C TYR A 51 15.95 -0.21 4.08
N TYR A 52 15.74 1.01 3.60
CA TYR A 52 14.40 1.62 3.62
C TYR A 52 13.50 1.33 2.41
N LEU A 53 14.07 0.99 1.24
CA LEU A 53 13.26 0.78 0.04
C LEU A 53 12.29 -0.40 0.19
N ASN A 54 12.72 -1.46 0.88
CA ASN A 54 11.88 -2.62 1.10
C ASN A 54 10.67 -2.29 2.00
N ASP A 55 10.86 -1.43 3.01
CA ASP A 55 9.78 -1.00 3.91
C ASP A 55 8.79 -0.06 3.22
N VAL A 56 9.27 0.83 2.34
CA VAL A 56 8.40 1.63 1.47
C VAL A 56 7.56 0.72 0.58
N LEU A 57 8.18 -0.27 -0.07
CA LEU A 57 7.47 -1.22 -0.93
C LEU A 57 6.46 -2.07 -0.13
N ALA A 58 6.81 -2.47 1.09
CA ALA A 58 5.92 -3.21 1.97
C ALA A 58 4.71 -2.36 2.40
N GLY A 59 4.90 -1.07 2.72
CA GLY A 59 3.81 -0.12 2.98
C GLY A 59 2.86 0.05 1.80
N ILE A 60 3.38 0.08 0.57
CA ILE A 60 2.56 0.10 -0.65
C ILE A 60 1.76 -1.21 -0.80
N LEU A 61 2.44 -2.35 -0.65
CA LEU A 61 1.91 -3.68 -0.85
C LEU A 61 0.79 -4.00 0.14
N ILE A 62 0.98 -3.69 1.43
CA ILE A 62 -0.01 -4.01 2.46
C ILE A 62 -1.32 -3.23 2.28
N VAL A 63 -1.24 -1.97 1.88
CA VAL A 63 -2.44 -1.16 1.56
C VAL A 63 -3.14 -1.70 0.31
N ALA A 64 -2.38 -2.11 -0.70
CA ALA A 64 -2.93 -2.74 -1.91
C ALA A 64 -3.65 -4.07 -1.59
N ILE A 65 -3.04 -4.94 -0.80
CA ILE A 65 -3.64 -6.22 -0.38
C ILE A 65 -4.93 -5.98 0.41
N VAL A 66 -4.92 -5.06 1.39
CA VAL A 66 -6.12 -4.75 2.18
C VAL A 66 -7.25 -4.23 1.30
N ASN A 67 -6.96 -3.40 0.30
CA ASN A 67 -7.97 -2.93 -0.65
C ASN A 67 -8.57 -4.07 -1.48
N VAL A 68 -7.76 -5.03 -1.92
CA VAL A 68 -8.23 -6.23 -2.63
C VAL A 68 -9.08 -7.10 -1.72
N LEU A 69 -8.60 -7.41 -0.51
CA LEU A 69 -9.32 -8.20 0.48
C LEU A 69 -10.66 -7.55 0.88
N ALA A 70 -10.70 -6.23 1.07
CA ALA A 70 -11.91 -5.51 1.41
C ALA A 70 -13.01 -5.67 0.35
N VAL A 71 -12.64 -5.84 -0.92
CA VAL A 71 -13.60 -6.10 -2.00
C VAL A 71 -13.99 -7.57 -2.06
N LEU A 72 -13.03 -8.50 -1.92
CA LEU A 72 -13.29 -9.94 -1.90
C LEU A 72 -14.20 -10.35 -0.73
N SER A 73 -13.99 -9.80 0.46
CA SER A 73 -14.84 -10.05 1.63
C SER A 73 -16.17 -9.29 1.60
N HIS A 74 -16.49 -8.61 0.50
CA HIS A 74 -17.65 -7.71 0.36
C HIS A 74 -17.72 -6.59 1.42
N GLN A 75 -16.65 -6.37 2.21
CA GLN A 75 -16.55 -5.37 3.27
C GLN A 75 -16.04 -4.03 2.74
N ARG A 76 -16.82 -3.45 1.83
CA ARG A 76 -16.45 -2.24 1.06
C ARG A 76 -16.22 -0.99 1.93
N ARG A 77 -16.67 -0.99 3.18
CA ARG A 77 -16.45 0.11 4.15
C ARG A 77 -14.99 0.19 4.66
N LEU A 78 -14.23 -0.90 4.48
CA LEU A 78 -12.84 -1.02 4.91
C LEU A 78 -11.83 -0.58 3.85
N LEU A 79 -12.29 -0.14 2.67
CA LEU A 79 -11.39 0.38 1.64
C LEU A 79 -10.55 1.54 2.19
N LEU A 80 -9.24 1.41 2.03
CA LEU A 80 -8.23 2.39 2.44
C LEU A 80 -8.05 3.42 1.33
N ILE A 81 -8.98 4.37 1.27
CA ILE A 81 -9.00 5.47 0.29
C ILE A 81 -8.70 6.83 0.93
N SER A 82 -8.93 6.95 2.23
CA SER A 82 -8.70 8.19 2.98
C SER A 82 -7.25 8.23 3.46
N LEU A 83 -6.60 9.39 3.31
CA LEU A 83 -5.22 9.60 3.75
C LEU A 83 -5.04 9.22 5.21
N ILE A 84 -5.92 9.71 6.09
CA ILE A 84 -5.83 9.44 7.53
C ILE A 84 -5.96 7.94 7.82
N ARG A 85 -6.88 7.23 7.13
CA ARG A 85 -7.04 5.78 7.32
C ARG A 85 -5.81 5.01 6.86
N ILE A 86 -5.24 5.40 5.73
CA ILE A 86 -4.02 4.79 5.20
C ILE A 86 -2.86 5.04 6.16
N LEU A 87 -2.64 6.29 6.59
CA LEU A 87 -1.54 6.65 7.49
C LEU A 87 -1.65 5.98 8.86
N VAL A 88 -2.84 5.97 9.47
CA VAL A 88 -3.06 5.27 10.75
C VAL A 88 -2.84 3.77 10.61
N PHE A 89 -3.31 3.17 9.50
CA PHE A 89 -3.10 1.76 9.22
C PHE A 89 -1.62 1.42 9.01
N THR A 90 -0.91 2.18 8.18
CA THR A 90 0.53 1.97 7.92
C THR A 90 1.38 2.27 9.14
N LEU A 91 0.99 3.25 9.97
CA LEU A 91 1.65 3.51 11.26
C LEU A 91 1.46 2.31 12.20
N ALA A 92 0.24 1.80 12.35
CA ALA A 92 -0.02 0.63 13.17
C ALA A 92 0.74 -0.61 12.68
N CYS A 93 0.83 -0.82 11.36
CA CYS A 93 1.64 -1.88 10.78
C CYS A 93 3.14 -1.66 11.03
N GLY A 94 3.67 -0.45 10.81
CA GLY A 94 5.07 -0.13 11.05
C GLY A 94 5.45 -0.34 12.52
N LEU A 95 4.64 0.16 13.46
CA LEU A 95 4.84 -0.08 14.88
C LEU A 95 4.69 -1.56 15.24
N PHE A 96 3.75 -2.28 14.62
CA PHE A 96 3.64 -3.72 14.85
C PHE A 96 4.93 -4.43 14.44
N TRP A 97 5.44 -4.19 13.23
CA TRP A 97 6.69 -4.80 12.78
C TRP A 97 7.87 -4.38 13.65
N GLU A 98 7.99 -3.12 14.00
CA GLU A 98 9.09 -2.63 14.83
C GLU A 98 9.12 -3.21 16.25
N TYR A 99 7.95 -3.37 16.89
CA TYR A 99 7.86 -3.81 18.28
C TYR A 99 7.69 -5.33 18.42
N VAL A 100 7.11 -5.99 17.42
CA VAL A 100 6.83 -7.43 17.46
C VAL A 100 7.96 -8.23 16.83
N THR A 101 8.66 -7.72 15.81
CA THR A 101 9.82 -8.42 15.20
C THR A 101 10.97 -8.72 16.17
N PRO A 102 11.33 -7.82 17.11
CA PRO A 102 12.36 -8.10 18.11
C PRO A 102 12.02 -9.27 19.06
N LEU A 103 10.75 -9.67 19.16
CA LEU A 103 10.35 -10.82 20.00
C LEU A 103 10.81 -12.16 19.43
N TYR A 104 11.14 -12.23 18.14
CA TYR A 104 11.60 -13.45 17.48
C TYR A 104 12.86 -13.27 16.61
N VAL A 105 13.32 -12.03 16.39
CA VAL A 105 14.59 -11.73 15.70
C VAL A 105 15.48 -10.88 16.61
N THR A 106 16.50 -11.50 17.20
CA THR A 106 17.41 -10.89 18.18
C THR A 106 18.37 -9.83 17.62
N TYR A 107 18.47 -9.68 16.30
CA TYR A 107 19.32 -8.67 15.64
C TYR A 107 18.55 -7.43 15.15
N SER A 108 17.27 -7.29 15.51
CA SER A 108 16.46 -6.14 15.13
C SER A 108 16.90 -4.92 15.94
N VAL A 109 17.56 -3.98 15.28
CA VAL A 109 17.86 -2.66 15.85
C VAL A 109 16.61 -1.81 15.70
N TRP A 110 16.29 -1.06 16.75
CA TRP A 110 15.19 -0.11 16.70
C TRP A 110 15.55 1.06 15.77
N ASP A 111 14.87 1.18 14.63
CA ASP A 111 15.01 2.30 13.70
C ASP A 111 13.63 2.95 13.40
N PRO A 112 13.32 4.12 14.00
CA PRO A 112 12.08 4.83 13.71
C PRO A 112 11.95 5.26 12.25
N PHE A 113 13.03 5.25 11.46
CA PHE A 113 12.98 5.50 10.02
C PHE A 113 12.26 4.38 9.24
N ASP A 114 12.21 3.14 9.76
CA ASP A 114 11.48 2.03 9.13
C ASP A 114 9.96 2.25 9.20
N VAL A 115 9.49 2.79 10.33
CA VAL A 115 8.09 3.21 10.48
C VAL A 115 7.76 4.36 9.52
N LEU A 116 8.66 5.34 9.38
CA LEU A 116 8.49 6.45 8.43
C LEU A 116 8.49 5.96 6.97
N ALA A 117 9.33 5.00 6.63
CA ALA A 117 9.37 4.36 5.31
C ALA A 117 8.04 3.64 5.00
N TYR A 118 7.49 2.90 5.97
CA TYR A 118 6.16 2.29 5.85
C TYR A 118 5.05 3.32 5.61
N MET A 119 5.05 4.40 6.38
CA MET A 119 4.09 5.49 6.22
C MET A 119 4.24 6.19 4.87
N PHE A 120 5.47 6.37 4.39
CA PHE A 120 5.75 6.94 3.08
C PHE A 120 5.21 6.04 1.96
N GLY A 121 5.37 4.72 2.08
CA GLY A 121 4.74 3.76 1.16
C GLY A 121 3.21 3.88 1.11
N GLY A 122 2.57 4.01 2.28
CA GLY A 122 1.14 4.29 2.37
C GLY A 122 0.75 5.60 1.69
N PHE A 123 1.52 6.67 1.92
CA PHE A 123 1.32 7.97 1.29
C PHE A 123 1.44 7.91 -0.24
N CYS A 124 2.44 7.20 -0.77
CA CYS A 124 2.59 6.97 -2.20
C CYS A 124 1.35 6.29 -2.78
N ASN A 125 0.85 5.25 -2.14
CA ASN A 125 -0.35 4.55 -2.60
C ASN A 125 -1.59 5.47 -2.56
N TRP A 126 -1.72 6.30 -1.52
CA TRP A 126 -2.77 7.33 -1.47
C TRP A 126 -2.69 8.30 -2.64
N CYS A 127 -1.50 8.80 -2.99
CA CYS A 127 -1.29 9.70 -4.13
C CYS A 127 -1.76 9.08 -5.44
N ILE A 128 -1.41 7.81 -5.69
CA ILE A 128 -1.81 7.09 -6.91
C ILE A 128 -3.33 6.95 -6.96
N ILE A 129 -3.95 6.48 -5.87
CA ILE A 129 -5.41 6.35 -5.79
C ILE A 129 -6.08 7.72 -5.98
N ARG A 130 -5.57 8.78 -5.34
CA ARG A 130 -6.13 10.13 -5.47
C ARG A 130 -6.06 10.66 -6.89
N PHE A 131 -4.98 10.37 -7.60
CA PHE A 131 -4.77 10.79 -8.98
C PHE A 131 -5.82 10.14 -9.89
N GLU A 132 -5.99 8.82 -9.79
CA GLU A 132 -7.00 8.07 -10.56
C GLU A 132 -8.43 8.54 -10.25
N LEU A 133 -8.73 8.79 -8.97
CA LEU A 133 -10.03 9.29 -8.55
C LEU A 133 -10.33 10.71 -9.04
N ARG A 134 -9.30 11.55 -9.24
CA ARG A 134 -9.45 12.88 -9.85
C ARG A 134 -9.69 12.75 -11.36
N PHE A 135 -8.99 11.85 -12.03
CA PHE A 135 -9.12 11.62 -13.47
C PHE A 135 -10.54 11.16 -13.83
N THR A 136 -11.06 10.17 -13.11
CA THR A 136 -12.41 9.64 -13.31
C THR A 136 -13.53 10.66 -13.03
N ARG A 137 -13.24 11.80 -12.38
CA ARG A 137 -14.23 12.86 -12.11
C ARG A 137 -14.31 13.90 -13.23
N ARG A 138 -13.39 13.86 -14.20
CA ARG A 138 -13.32 14.79 -15.34
C ARG A 138 -13.91 14.22 -16.64
N GLU A 139 -14.16 12.91 -16.67
CA GLU A 139 -14.92 12.20 -17.71
C GLU A 139 -16.40 12.14 -17.34
#